data_AF-A0A3T0K131-F1
#
_entry.id   AF-A0A3T0K131-F1
#
_cell.length_a   1.000
_cell.length_b   1.000
_cell.length_c   1.000
_cell.angle_alpha   90.00
_cell.angle_beta   90.00
_cell.angle_gamma   90.00
#
_symmetry.space_group_name_H-M   'P 1'
#
loop_
_entity.id
_entity.type
_entity.pdbx_description
1 polymer ?
#
loop_
_entity_poly.entity_id
_entity_poly.type
_entity_poly.pdbx_seq_one_letter_code
_entity_poly.pdbx_strand_id
1 'polypeptide(L)'
;MRTQLNRGVRGFMLDLHPGTSSGEADAYLCHTPKDPGACNIGTNTKFADALNNVFLPFLRSNPNAVVTLLLETRVEKASLTRAISQVPGLADWVFDPAVYKNSATWPTLEQMIGTGKRLVILTDRHDGVYPVSGKTVNVLLDNKWESQNYWDLGITSLKHDWSCPSRWTNYYPTVAASGFERWPRLFVMNQFHAWGATAPHAGDTDNNLTWLERRVDNHCASALGKRTAPSFMTIDFNQTGDAFPYAAALTQGGFYFYEKNHTDKTGDTACVVPAGQDLDFSLPARGCEKDEARSLELRGIAKGTRLSVYDSTGGNTSDDYTFVDVKRDIGINESVKLGSFETNFESAEIKVTHVRNNGLDGKISRISIGKTPAPGDFRDASVVFYEGNSATQNVVCSVNLATTRAFNFSGDCDNDEARSAKVLKAKAGSSFMVYGNKNMNENQGYARVDFLSDITTPVVIGSFERSYNAGAYRVIRGGPSNTLDGQVSSMRIMAP
;
A
#
# COMPACT_ATOMS: atom_id res chain seq x y z
N MET A 1 -7.76 24.41 6.38
CA MET A 1 -8.82 23.54 5.82
C MET A 1 -8.70 23.32 4.30
N ARG A 2 -8.87 24.33 3.41
CA ARG A 2 -8.79 24.13 1.94
C ARG A 2 -7.54 23.37 1.48
N THR A 3 -6.37 23.77 1.94
CA THR A 3 -5.10 23.11 1.60
C THR A 3 -5.09 21.63 1.98
N GLN A 4 -5.69 21.28 3.14
CA GLN A 4 -5.77 19.89 3.59
C GLN A 4 -6.73 19.07 2.72
N LEU A 5 -7.89 19.64 2.35
CA LEU A 5 -8.82 19.01 1.41
C LEU A 5 -8.15 18.71 0.06
N ASN A 6 -7.38 19.67 -0.47
CA ASN A 6 -6.64 19.52 -1.72
C ASN A 6 -5.53 18.47 -1.65
N ARG A 7 -4.96 18.23 -0.47
CA ARG A 7 -3.98 17.14 -0.23
C ARG A 7 -4.63 15.76 -0.13
N GLY A 8 -5.95 15.68 0.06
CA GLY A 8 -6.68 14.42 0.17
C GLY A 8 -7.32 14.18 1.55
N VAL A 9 -7.18 15.09 2.51
CA VAL A 9 -7.85 14.95 3.82
C VAL A 9 -9.36 14.96 3.65
N ARG A 10 -10.06 14.03 4.32
CA ARG A 10 -11.53 13.89 4.29
C ARG A 10 -12.19 13.86 5.67
N GLY A 11 -11.42 13.84 6.75
CA GLY A 11 -11.90 13.98 8.13
C GLY A 11 -11.29 15.21 8.79
N PHE A 12 -12.08 15.97 9.56
CA PHE A 12 -11.61 17.16 10.28
C PHE A 12 -12.08 17.12 11.73
N MET A 13 -11.15 17.22 12.67
CA MET A 13 -11.46 17.53 14.07
C MET A 13 -11.51 19.05 14.23
N LEU A 14 -12.63 19.57 14.76
CA LEU A 14 -12.91 20.99 14.82
C LEU A 14 -13.47 21.38 16.20
N ASP A 15 -12.78 22.29 16.86
CA ASP A 15 -13.22 22.84 18.15
C ASP A 15 -14.13 24.04 17.92
N LEU A 16 -15.31 24.01 18.55
CA LEU A 16 -16.28 25.10 18.50
C LEU A 16 -16.31 25.84 19.83
N HIS A 17 -15.88 27.10 19.83
CA HIS A 17 -15.91 27.97 21.00
C HIS A 17 -16.73 29.25 20.75
N PRO A 18 -17.23 29.90 21.81
CA PRO A 18 -17.82 31.23 21.69
C PRO A 18 -16.76 32.28 21.28
N GLY A 19 -17.20 33.43 20.77
CA GLY A 19 -16.30 34.55 20.46
C GLY A 19 -15.91 35.38 21.69
N THR A 20 -14.71 35.97 21.68
CA THR A 20 -14.24 36.90 22.73
C THR A 20 -15.14 38.13 22.78
N SER A 21 -15.78 38.35 23.93
CA SER A 21 -16.48 39.59 24.29
C SER A 21 -17.69 39.97 23.41
N SER A 22 -18.21 39.11 22.56
CA SER A 22 -19.26 39.51 21.63
C SER A 22 -20.65 39.58 22.25
N GLY A 23 -20.94 38.81 23.33
CA GLY A 23 -22.33 38.53 23.69
C GLY A 23 -23.12 37.86 22.54
N GLU A 24 -22.46 37.57 21.42
CA GLU A 24 -23.02 36.92 20.25
C GLU A 24 -22.96 35.43 20.46
N ALA A 25 -24.07 34.80 20.14
CA ALA A 25 -24.29 33.41 20.43
C ALA A 25 -23.93 32.55 19.20
N ASP A 26 -22.78 32.88 18.58
CA ASP A 26 -22.22 32.23 17.40
C ASP A 26 -21.12 31.21 17.77
N ALA A 27 -20.81 30.30 16.84
CA ALA A 27 -19.80 29.27 17.01
C ALA A 27 -18.56 29.55 16.13
N TYR A 28 -17.39 29.65 16.75
CA TYR A 28 -16.12 29.94 16.09
C TYR A 28 -15.15 28.76 16.20
N LEU A 29 -14.27 28.64 15.21
CA LEU A 29 -13.23 27.62 15.12
C LEU A 29 -11.92 28.11 15.73
N CYS A 30 -11.54 27.59 16.89
CA CYS A 30 -10.24 27.82 17.51
C CYS A 30 -9.95 26.78 18.60
N HIS A 31 -8.66 26.52 18.85
CA HIS A 31 -8.22 25.76 20.01
C HIS A 31 -7.92 26.73 21.16
N THR A 32 -8.42 26.44 22.37
CA THR A 32 -8.20 27.30 23.54
C THR A 32 -7.72 26.49 24.74
N PRO A 33 -6.75 26.99 25.53
CA PRO A 33 -6.23 26.28 26.71
C PRO A 33 -7.13 26.42 27.95
N LYS A 34 -8.24 27.17 27.87
CA LYS A 34 -9.18 27.41 28.97
C LYS A 34 -10.50 26.73 28.67
N ASP A 35 -11.17 26.21 29.70
CA ASP A 35 -12.51 25.63 29.58
C ASP A 35 -13.45 26.30 30.60
N PRO A 36 -14.42 27.13 30.18
CA PRO A 36 -14.66 27.56 28.79
C PRO A 36 -13.64 28.63 28.33
N GLY A 37 -13.14 28.47 27.10
CA GLY A 37 -12.34 29.48 26.39
C GLY A 37 -13.12 30.15 25.28
N ALA A 38 -12.56 31.19 24.68
CA ALA A 38 -13.21 31.97 23.61
C ALA A 38 -12.25 32.28 22.45
N CYS A 39 -12.78 32.28 21.24
CA CYS A 39 -12.06 32.59 20.00
C CYS A 39 -11.96 34.09 19.75
N ASN A 40 -10.85 34.54 19.15
CA ASN A 40 -10.73 35.91 18.69
C ASN A 40 -11.61 36.12 17.44
N ILE A 41 -12.66 36.92 17.58
CA ILE A 41 -13.63 37.17 16.50
C ILE A 41 -13.03 37.87 15.26
N GLY A 42 -11.88 38.52 15.40
CA GLY A 42 -11.20 39.22 14.30
C GLY A 42 -10.30 38.32 13.44
N THR A 43 -9.93 37.13 13.94
CA THR A 43 -8.99 36.23 13.24
C THR A 43 -9.51 34.80 13.09
N ASN A 44 -10.40 34.36 13.98
CA ASN A 44 -10.98 33.02 13.93
C ASN A 44 -12.22 32.98 13.03
N THR A 45 -12.38 31.86 12.32
CA THR A 45 -13.46 31.65 11.35
C THR A 45 -14.72 31.16 12.06
N LYS A 46 -15.90 31.69 11.70
CA LYS A 46 -17.18 31.14 12.15
C LYS A 46 -17.40 29.74 11.54
N PHE A 47 -18.02 28.83 12.26
CA PHE A 47 -18.32 27.49 11.76
C PHE A 47 -19.21 27.52 10.51
N ALA A 48 -20.21 28.40 10.50
CA ALA A 48 -21.07 28.64 9.33
C ALA A 48 -20.26 29.08 8.11
N ASP A 49 -19.25 29.95 8.29
CA ASP A 49 -18.38 30.41 7.20
C ASP A 49 -17.47 29.29 6.69
N ALA A 50 -16.97 28.42 7.56
CA ALA A 50 -16.21 27.25 7.14
C ALA A 50 -17.06 26.30 6.27
N LEU A 51 -18.31 26.06 6.66
CA LEU A 51 -19.24 25.27 5.84
C LEU A 51 -19.55 25.94 4.50
N ASN A 52 -19.96 27.21 4.52
CA ASN A 52 -20.36 27.97 3.33
C ASN A 52 -19.22 28.18 2.34
N ASN A 53 -18.02 28.49 2.84
CA ASN A 53 -16.93 28.94 2.00
C ASN A 53 -15.95 27.82 1.68
N VAL A 54 -15.76 26.83 2.57
CA VAL A 54 -14.75 25.77 2.39
C VAL A 54 -15.38 24.44 2.03
N PHE A 55 -16.22 23.86 2.90
CA PHE A 55 -16.66 22.48 2.76
C PHE A 55 -17.71 22.28 1.66
N LEU A 56 -18.77 23.09 1.62
CA LEU A 56 -19.80 22.96 0.59
C LEU A 56 -19.27 23.26 -0.82
N PRO A 57 -18.46 24.32 -1.05
CA PRO A 57 -17.83 24.54 -2.34
C PRO A 57 -16.89 23.39 -2.74
N PHE A 58 -16.14 22.83 -1.81
CA PHE A 58 -15.30 21.67 -2.09
C PHE A 58 -16.12 20.45 -2.53
N LEU A 59 -17.20 20.11 -1.82
CA LEU A 59 -18.08 18.99 -2.17
C LEU A 59 -18.77 19.20 -3.53
N ARG A 60 -19.11 20.45 -3.89
CA ARG A 60 -19.63 20.78 -5.24
C ARG A 60 -18.60 20.51 -6.33
N SER A 61 -17.36 20.95 -6.13
CA SER A 61 -16.28 20.77 -7.11
C SER A 61 -15.70 19.34 -7.15
N ASN A 62 -15.99 18.52 -6.15
CA ASN A 62 -15.47 17.15 -6.02
C ASN A 62 -16.62 16.17 -5.82
N PRO A 63 -17.30 15.72 -6.89
CA PRO A 63 -18.53 14.91 -6.78
C PRO A 63 -18.33 13.55 -6.08
N ASN A 64 -17.11 13.01 -6.12
CA ASN A 64 -16.77 11.73 -5.51
C ASN A 64 -16.25 11.86 -4.07
N ALA A 65 -16.16 13.07 -3.51
CA ALA A 65 -15.66 13.26 -2.16
C ALA A 65 -16.78 13.11 -1.12
N VAL A 66 -16.49 12.38 -0.05
CA VAL A 66 -17.26 12.36 1.20
C VAL A 66 -16.39 13.01 2.28
N VAL A 67 -16.96 13.91 3.08
CA VAL A 67 -16.26 14.62 4.15
C VAL A 67 -16.93 14.35 5.49
N THR A 68 -16.14 14.14 6.53
CA THR A 68 -16.61 13.97 7.91
C THR A 68 -16.05 15.07 8.80
N LEU A 69 -16.91 15.67 9.62
CA LEU A 69 -16.56 16.66 10.63
C LEU A 69 -16.79 16.06 12.01
N LEU A 70 -15.76 16.07 12.85
CA LEU A 70 -15.74 15.62 14.23
C LEU A 70 -15.67 16.88 15.11
N LEU A 71 -16.79 17.26 15.72
CA LEU A 71 -16.92 18.52 16.44
C LEU A 71 -16.66 18.33 17.94
N GLU A 72 -15.70 19.06 18.49
CA GLU A 72 -15.61 19.28 19.92
C GLU A 72 -16.37 20.57 20.27
N THR A 73 -17.56 20.43 20.83
CA THR A 73 -18.52 21.54 20.92
C THR A 73 -18.49 22.19 22.30
N ARG A 74 -17.86 23.36 22.43
CA ARG A 74 -17.83 24.19 23.66
C ARG A 74 -18.86 25.32 23.67
N VAL A 75 -19.82 25.28 22.76
CA VAL A 75 -20.93 26.23 22.65
C VAL A 75 -22.26 25.57 22.99
N GLU A 76 -23.21 26.36 23.47
CA GLU A 76 -24.58 25.90 23.75
C GLU A 76 -25.30 25.41 22.48
N LYS A 77 -26.28 24.50 22.66
CA LYS A 77 -27.12 23.96 21.56
C LYS A 77 -27.75 25.05 20.70
N ALA A 78 -28.16 26.17 21.29
CA ALA A 78 -28.74 27.30 20.56
C ALA A 78 -27.74 27.94 19.58
N SER A 79 -26.47 28.01 19.95
CA SER A 79 -25.40 28.58 19.12
C SER A 79 -25.05 27.67 17.96
N LEU A 80 -24.96 26.35 18.21
CA LEU A 80 -24.81 25.36 17.16
C LEU A 80 -26.02 25.39 16.19
N THR A 81 -27.25 25.52 16.72
CA THR A 81 -28.47 25.63 15.90
C THR A 81 -28.40 26.85 14.97
N ARG A 82 -28.00 28.02 15.49
CA ARG A 82 -27.83 29.22 14.68
C ARG A 82 -26.77 29.04 13.60
N ALA A 83 -25.59 28.53 13.95
CA ALA A 83 -24.52 28.29 12.98
C ALA A 83 -24.97 27.35 11.84
N ILE A 84 -25.68 26.26 12.17
CA ILE A 84 -26.26 25.34 11.18
C ILE A 84 -27.31 26.03 10.31
N SER A 85 -28.17 26.88 10.90
CA SER A 85 -29.22 27.59 10.16
C SER A 85 -28.71 28.67 9.19
N GLN A 86 -27.49 29.17 9.42
CA GLN A 86 -26.82 30.17 8.57
C GLN A 86 -26.17 29.57 7.30
N VAL A 87 -26.35 28.28 7.04
CA VAL A 87 -25.74 27.58 5.89
C VAL A 87 -26.83 27.14 4.90
N PRO A 88 -27.13 27.95 3.87
CA PRO A 88 -28.17 27.63 2.90
C PRO A 88 -27.91 26.30 2.18
N GLY A 89 -28.93 25.44 2.15
CA GLY A 89 -28.85 24.15 1.47
C GLY A 89 -28.00 23.09 2.19
N LEU A 90 -27.53 23.32 3.43
CA LEU A 90 -26.72 22.35 4.17
C LEU A 90 -27.38 20.97 4.28
N ALA A 91 -28.69 20.94 4.53
CA ALA A 91 -29.47 19.71 4.63
C ALA A 91 -29.38 18.83 3.37
N ASP A 92 -29.06 19.40 2.20
CA ASP A 92 -28.91 18.64 0.95
C ASP A 92 -27.62 17.82 0.89
N TRP A 93 -26.63 18.16 1.72
CA TRP A 93 -25.32 17.49 1.77
C TRP A 93 -25.19 16.54 2.94
N VAL A 94 -25.91 16.79 4.04
CA VAL A 94 -25.68 16.05 5.29
C VAL A 94 -26.25 14.65 5.23
N PHE A 95 -25.43 13.68 5.63
CA PHE A 95 -25.78 12.27 5.78
C PHE A 95 -27.03 12.09 6.64
N ASP A 96 -27.97 11.29 6.14
CA ASP A 96 -29.17 10.92 6.87
C ASP A 96 -29.15 9.42 7.23
N PRO A 97 -28.85 9.07 8.49
CA PRO A 97 -28.83 7.67 8.90
C PRO A 97 -30.22 7.03 8.84
N ALA A 98 -31.32 7.80 8.92
CA ALA A 98 -32.66 7.25 9.00
C ALA A 98 -33.05 6.39 7.78
N VAL A 99 -32.48 6.71 6.61
CA VAL A 99 -32.64 5.95 5.36
C VAL A 99 -32.08 4.52 5.47
N TYR A 100 -31.18 4.27 6.41
CA TYR A 100 -30.44 3.02 6.55
C TYR A 100 -30.76 2.22 7.82
N LYS A 101 -31.83 2.55 8.56
CA LYS A 101 -32.23 1.87 9.81
C LYS A 101 -32.34 0.34 9.70
N ASN A 102 -32.68 -0.18 8.53
CA ASN A 102 -32.82 -1.63 8.32
C ASN A 102 -31.50 -2.31 7.90
N SER A 103 -30.44 -1.54 7.64
CA SER A 103 -29.10 -2.04 7.33
C SER A 103 -28.38 -2.54 8.58
N ALA A 104 -27.52 -3.54 8.42
CA ALA A 104 -26.60 -3.98 9.46
C ALA A 104 -25.27 -3.23 9.45
N THR A 105 -24.98 -2.43 8.42
CA THR A 105 -23.70 -1.73 8.26
C THR A 105 -23.90 -0.29 7.79
N TRP A 106 -22.85 0.51 7.96
CA TRP A 106 -22.71 1.78 7.25
C TRP A 106 -22.90 1.57 5.73
N PRO A 107 -23.46 2.57 5.02
CA PRO A 107 -23.44 2.55 3.56
C PRO A 107 -22.02 2.64 3.02
N THR A 108 -21.81 2.13 1.81
CA THR A 108 -20.54 2.31 1.10
C THR A 108 -20.36 3.79 0.70
N LEU A 109 -19.11 4.19 0.44
CA LEU A 109 -18.84 5.53 -0.09
C LEU A 109 -19.57 5.77 -1.42
N GLU A 110 -19.68 4.75 -2.28
CA GLU A 110 -20.43 4.83 -3.54
C GLU A 110 -21.92 5.09 -3.31
N GLN A 111 -22.55 4.44 -2.32
CA GLN A 111 -23.95 4.70 -1.95
C GLN A 111 -24.13 6.13 -1.43
N MET A 112 -23.23 6.61 -0.58
CA MET A 112 -23.25 8.01 -0.12
C MET A 112 -23.09 8.99 -1.28
N ILE A 113 -22.18 8.69 -2.22
CA ILE A 113 -21.97 9.50 -3.43
C ILE A 113 -23.23 9.54 -4.28
N GLY A 114 -23.86 8.38 -4.53
CA GLY A 114 -25.07 8.26 -5.33
C GLY A 114 -26.26 9.03 -4.76
N THR A 115 -26.37 9.16 -3.43
CA THR A 115 -27.44 9.97 -2.80
C THR A 115 -27.14 11.47 -2.75
N GLY A 116 -25.89 11.88 -2.99
CA GLY A 116 -25.44 13.26 -2.78
C GLY A 116 -25.26 13.66 -1.31
N LYS A 117 -25.66 12.84 -0.34
CA LYS A 117 -25.52 13.08 1.10
C LYS A 117 -24.10 12.76 1.60
N ARG A 118 -23.14 13.60 1.21
CA ARG A 118 -21.69 13.39 1.32
C ARG A 118 -20.99 14.15 2.45
N LEU A 119 -21.74 14.69 3.42
CA LEU A 119 -21.21 15.34 4.62
C LEU A 119 -21.69 14.62 5.89
N VAL A 120 -20.79 14.03 6.66
CA VAL A 120 -21.12 13.44 7.98
C VAL A 120 -20.69 14.42 9.07
N ILE A 121 -21.54 14.63 10.07
CA ILE A 121 -21.24 15.52 11.21
C ILE A 121 -21.44 14.72 12.49
N LEU A 122 -20.36 14.54 13.25
CA LEU A 122 -20.35 14.00 14.59
C LEU A 122 -19.99 15.10 15.60
N THR A 123 -20.47 15.00 16.83
CA THR A 123 -20.21 15.95 17.91
C THR A 123 -20.05 15.22 19.25
N ASP A 124 -19.26 15.78 20.16
CA ASP A 124 -19.11 15.28 21.54
C ASP A 124 -20.36 15.55 22.41
N ARG A 125 -21.13 16.59 22.09
CA ARG A 125 -22.37 16.98 22.76
C ARG A 125 -23.32 17.74 21.83
N HIS A 126 -24.57 17.84 22.25
CA HIS A 126 -25.64 18.47 21.47
C HIS A 126 -25.87 17.77 20.11
N ASP A 127 -25.98 16.44 20.10
CA ASP A 127 -26.43 15.71 18.92
C ASP A 127 -27.94 15.92 18.65
N GLY A 128 -28.39 15.46 17.49
CA GLY A 128 -29.80 15.39 17.14
C GLY A 128 -30.15 15.91 15.75
N VAL A 129 -31.44 16.18 15.56
CA VAL A 129 -32.01 16.64 14.30
C VAL A 129 -32.24 18.15 14.37
N TYR A 130 -31.59 18.88 13.48
CA TYR A 130 -31.63 20.34 13.40
C TYR A 130 -32.50 20.80 12.23
N PRO A 131 -33.57 21.59 12.45
CA PRO A 131 -34.37 22.13 11.36
C PRO A 131 -33.63 23.25 10.63
N VAL A 132 -33.54 23.16 9.30
CA VAL A 132 -32.92 24.17 8.42
C VAL A 132 -33.78 24.35 7.18
N SER A 133 -34.39 25.53 7.03
CA SER A 133 -35.16 25.90 5.82
C SER A 133 -36.19 24.84 5.38
N GLY A 134 -36.94 24.26 6.32
CA GLY A 134 -37.96 23.23 6.04
C GLY A 134 -37.41 21.81 5.81
N LYS A 135 -36.10 21.60 5.92
CA LYS A 135 -35.41 20.30 5.91
C LYS A 135 -34.73 20.05 7.25
N THR A 136 -34.04 18.93 7.37
CA THR A 136 -33.34 18.52 8.59
C THR A 136 -31.86 18.22 8.34
N VAL A 137 -31.02 18.60 9.29
CA VAL A 137 -29.60 18.27 9.38
C VAL A 137 -29.42 17.31 10.55
N ASN A 138 -28.84 16.13 10.31
CA ASN A 138 -28.51 15.17 11.36
C ASN A 138 -27.10 15.42 11.87
N VAL A 139 -26.96 15.52 13.19
CA VAL A 139 -25.67 15.57 13.89
C VAL A 139 -25.62 14.36 14.83
N LEU A 140 -24.60 13.53 14.68
CA LEU A 140 -24.46 12.26 15.41
C LEU A 140 -23.60 12.43 16.67
N LEU A 141 -23.88 11.69 17.74
CA LEU A 141 -23.08 11.74 18.97
C LEU A 141 -21.85 10.84 18.87
N ASP A 142 -20.64 11.38 18.99
CA ASP A 142 -19.38 10.64 18.78
C ASP A 142 -19.31 9.34 19.61
N ASN A 143 -19.55 9.42 20.92
CA ASN A 143 -19.44 8.31 21.86
C ASN A 143 -20.49 7.21 21.67
N LYS A 144 -21.45 7.41 20.75
CA LYS A 144 -22.40 6.40 20.29
C LYS A 144 -22.03 5.81 18.94
N TRP A 145 -21.40 6.57 18.04
CA TRP A 145 -21.20 6.19 16.65
C TRP A 145 -19.75 5.79 16.32
N GLU A 146 -18.79 6.19 17.15
CA GLU A 146 -17.38 5.87 16.95
C GLU A 146 -16.72 5.28 18.21
N SER A 147 -15.57 4.66 17.96
CA SER A 147 -14.53 4.26 18.89
C SER A 147 -13.36 5.20 18.63
N GLN A 148 -12.77 5.79 19.68
CA GLN A 148 -11.65 6.72 19.55
C GLN A 148 -10.63 6.44 20.65
N ASN A 149 -9.33 6.47 20.34
CA ASN A 149 -8.30 6.42 21.38
C ASN A 149 -8.07 7.79 22.02
N TYR A 150 -7.46 7.82 23.20
CA TYR A 150 -7.13 9.05 23.89
C TYR A 150 -6.30 9.98 22.97
N TRP A 151 -6.62 11.27 23.02
CA TRP A 151 -6.20 12.30 22.06
C TRP A 151 -4.82 12.89 22.38
N ASP A 152 -3.94 12.07 22.91
CA ASP A 152 -2.60 12.49 23.29
C ASP A 152 -1.63 11.33 23.13
N LEU A 153 -0.73 11.44 22.16
CA LEU A 153 0.42 10.55 21.99
C LEU A 153 1.53 10.86 23.01
N GLY A 154 1.25 11.73 23.98
CA GLY A 154 2.14 12.17 25.06
C GLY A 154 2.17 13.69 25.10
N ILE A 155 2.08 14.30 26.28
CA ILE A 155 1.83 15.75 26.36
C ILE A 155 2.81 16.62 25.56
N THR A 156 4.06 16.17 25.38
CA THR A 156 5.03 16.83 24.50
C THR A 156 5.64 15.84 23.51
N SER A 157 6.18 16.35 22.40
CA SER A 157 6.97 15.61 21.40
C SER A 157 8.25 14.95 21.95
N LEU A 158 8.60 15.19 23.22
CA LEU A 158 9.74 14.53 23.89
C LEU A 158 9.35 13.17 24.50
N LYS A 159 8.05 12.87 24.63
CA LYS A 159 7.57 11.62 25.22
C LYS A 159 6.46 11.04 24.35
N HIS A 160 6.63 9.79 23.94
CA HIS A 160 5.65 9.09 23.11
C HIS A 160 4.97 7.98 23.94
N ASP A 161 3.66 8.08 24.11
CA ASP A 161 2.79 7.04 24.61
C ASP A 161 2.12 6.34 23.43
N TRP A 162 2.71 5.20 23.04
CA TRP A 162 2.21 4.38 21.94
C TRP A 162 0.95 3.59 22.30
N SER A 163 0.53 3.57 23.57
CA SER A 163 -0.67 2.84 23.99
C SER A 163 -1.92 3.43 23.32
N CYS A 164 -2.94 2.59 23.13
CA CYS A 164 -4.17 2.98 22.44
C CYS A 164 -5.38 2.92 23.40
N PRO A 165 -5.35 3.61 24.57
CA PRO A 165 -6.45 3.60 25.52
C PRO A 165 -7.67 4.28 24.90
N SER A 166 -8.87 3.81 25.22
CA SER A 166 -10.08 4.46 24.75
C SER A 166 -10.15 5.90 25.30
N ARG A 167 -10.68 6.83 24.48
CA ARG A 167 -11.11 8.17 24.91
C ARG A 167 -12.20 8.08 26.00
N TRP A 168 -12.97 7.00 25.99
CA TRP A 168 -14.01 6.72 26.98
C TRP A 168 -13.59 5.54 27.86
N THR A 169 -14.55 4.93 28.57
CA THR A 169 -14.28 3.82 29.47
C THR A 169 -13.81 2.56 28.73
N ASN A 170 -14.41 2.23 27.57
CA ASN A 170 -14.13 1.02 26.81
C ASN A 170 -14.31 1.28 25.32
N TYR A 171 -13.68 0.45 24.49
CA TYR A 171 -14.07 0.30 23.09
C TYR A 171 -15.35 -0.52 22.97
N TYR A 172 -16.31 -0.02 22.20
CA TYR A 172 -17.55 -0.71 21.90
C TYR A 172 -17.58 -1.09 20.41
N PRO A 173 -17.92 -2.35 20.08
CA PRO A 173 -17.85 -2.82 18.70
C PRO A 173 -18.95 -2.24 17.81
N THR A 174 -20.11 -1.90 18.39
CA THR A 174 -21.28 -1.45 17.64
C THR A 174 -21.87 -0.13 18.12
N VAL A 175 -22.61 0.53 17.22
CA VAL A 175 -23.23 1.83 17.46
C VAL A 175 -24.26 1.74 18.60
N ALA A 176 -24.23 2.69 19.53
CA ALA A 176 -25.16 2.78 20.67
C ALA A 176 -26.29 3.80 20.41
N ALA A 177 -26.92 3.71 19.24
CA ALA A 177 -28.05 4.54 18.83
C ALA A 177 -29.21 3.67 18.37
N SER A 178 -30.44 4.05 18.75
CA SER A 178 -31.62 3.24 18.53
C SER A 178 -31.86 2.95 17.05
N GLY A 179 -31.95 1.66 16.70
CA GLY A 179 -32.14 1.18 15.33
C GLY A 179 -30.84 1.03 14.52
N PHE A 180 -29.67 1.22 15.13
CA PHE A 180 -28.36 1.10 14.49
C PHE A 180 -27.42 0.16 15.25
N GLU A 181 -27.90 -0.62 16.21
CA GLU A 181 -27.11 -1.44 17.14
C GLU A 181 -26.30 -2.56 16.47
N ARG A 182 -26.59 -2.84 15.19
CA ARG A 182 -25.83 -3.78 14.36
C ARG A 182 -24.65 -3.15 13.63
N TRP A 183 -24.61 -1.82 13.50
CA TRP A 183 -23.56 -1.13 12.76
C TRP A 183 -22.25 -1.21 13.52
N PRO A 184 -21.12 -1.49 12.84
CA PRO A 184 -19.82 -1.33 13.47
C PRO A 184 -19.60 0.15 13.79
N ARG A 185 -18.98 0.44 14.93
CA ARG A 185 -18.51 1.80 15.20
C ARG A 185 -17.39 2.17 14.23
N LEU A 186 -17.38 3.44 13.81
CA LEU A 186 -16.21 4.01 13.14
C LEU A 186 -15.02 3.99 14.10
N PHE A 187 -13.80 3.89 13.61
CA PHE A 187 -12.60 3.97 14.45
C PHE A 187 -11.80 5.23 14.10
N VAL A 188 -11.69 6.15 15.06
CA VAL A 188 -10.84 7.34 14.99
C VAL A 188 -9.56 7.07 15.76
N MET A 189 -8.45 6.95 15.04
CA MET A 189 -7.13 6.77 15.62
C MET A 189 -6.40 8.11 15.73
N ASN A 190 -6.31 8.66 16.94
CA ASN A 190 -5.50 9.82 17.28
C ASN A 190 -4.01 9.47 17.35
N GLN A 191 -3.22 10.19 16.57
CA GLN A 191 -1.78 10.05 16.40
C GLN A 191 -1.13 11.44 16.37
N PHE A 192 -1.27 12.20 17.47
CA PHE A 192 -0.69 13.53 17.64
C PHE A 192 -0.50 13.85 19.13
N HIS A 193 0.36 14.81 19.43
CA HIS A 193 0.64 15.26 20.79
C HIS A 193 -0.28 16.41 21.21
N ALA A 194 -0.63 16.50 22.49
CA ALA A 194 -1.42 17.63 23.00
C ALA A 194 -0.70 18.99 22.85
N TRP A 195 0.63 19.00 22.88
CA TRP A 195 1.43 20.23 22.74
C TRP A 195 2.83 19.98 22.17
N GLY A 196 3.37 20.99 21.48
CA GLY A 196 4.81 21.04 21.15
C GLY A 196 5.27 20.14 20.00
N ALA A 197 4.36 19.52 19.25
CA ALA A 197 4.69 18.86 17.98
C ALA A 197 5.12 19.91 16.93
N THR A 198 6.03 19.50 16.04
CA THR A 198 6.48 20.33 14.91
C THR A 198 6.40 19.51 13.62
N ALA A 199 6.38 20.16 12.46
CA ALA A 199 6.31 19.43 11.19
C ALA A 199 7.45 18.43 10.98
N PRO A 200 8.72 18.72 11.33
CA PRO A 200 9.80 17.73 11.28
C PRO A 200 9.55 16.54 12.22
N HIS A 201 9.29 16.81 13.50
CA HIS A 201 9.04 15.74 14.49
C HIS A 201 7.85 14.85 14.09
N ALA A 202 6.74 15.45 13.67
CA ALA A 202 5.59 14.69 13.20
C ALA A 202 5.92 13.88 11.94
N GLY A 203 6.75 14.39 11.02
CA GLY A 203 7.17 13.65 9.84
C GLY A 203 8.07 12.46 10.16
N ASP A 204 9.07 12.67 11.00
CA ASP A 204 10.11 11.68 11.31
C ASP A 204 9.65 10.64 12.35
N THR A 205 8.62 10.94 13.14
CA THR A 205 8.15 10.07 14.22
C THR A 205 6.65 9.75 14.14
N ASP A 206 5.76 10.73 14.35
CA ASP A 206 4.32 10.44 14.52
C ASP A 206 3.66 9.87 13.26
N ASN A 207 3.98 10.48 12.11
CA ASN A 207 3.46 10.16 10.79
C ASN A 207 4.41 9.23 10.01
N ASN A 208 5.53 8.81 10.60
CA ASN A 208 6.43 7.85 9.99
C ASN A 208 5.74 6.47 9.92
N LEU A 209 5.90 5.78 8.79
CA LEU A 209 5.20 4.53 8.50
C LEU A 209 5.40 3.46 9.58
N THR A 210 6.61 3.31 10.10
CA THR A 210 6.93 2.31 11.13
C THR A 210 6.04 2.50 12.36
N TRP A 211 5.89 3.73 12.82
CA TRP A 211 5.12 4.05 14.03
C TRP A 211 3.61 4.01 13.77
N LEU A 212 3.16 4.47 12.60
CA LEU A 212 1.76 4.34 12.18
C LEU A 212 1.34 2.87 12.10
N GLU A 213 2.15 2.01 11.48
CA GLU A 213 1.87 0.59 11.34
C GLU A 213 1.86 -0.10 12.71
N ARG A 214 2.88 0.13 13.55
CA ARG A 214 2.92 -0.42 14.91
C ARG A 214 1.71 0.03 15.73
N ARG A 215 1.24 1.26 15.57
CA ARG A 215 0.04 1.75 16.25
C ARG A 215 -1.19 0.94 15.86
N VAL A 216 -1.43 0.72 14.58
CA VAL A 216 -2.60 -0.05 14.08
C VAL A 216 -2.47 -1.54 14.39
N ASP A 217 -1.33 -2.14 14.07
CA ASP A 217 -1.15 -3.59 14.08
C ASP A 217 -0.84 -4.18 15.46
N ASN A 218 -0.27 -3.39 16.37
CA ASN A 218 0.09 -3.85 17.72
C ASN A 218 -0.74 -3.15 18.80
N HIS A 219 -0.60 -1.84 18.96
CA HIS A 219 -1.14 -1.13 20.12
C HIS A 219 -2.67 -1.06 20.09
N CYS A 220 -3.25 -0.57 19.00
CA CYS A 220 -4.69 -0.49 18.84
C CYS A 220 -5.31 -1.86 18.57
N ALA A 221 -4.62 -2.77 17.86
CA ALA A 221 -5.09 -4.13 17.71
C ALA A 221 -5.26 -4.84 19.05
N SER A 222 -4.31 -4.69 19.97
CA SER A 222 -4.40 -5.22 21.34
C SER A 222 -5.58 -4.58 22.10
N ALA A 223 -5.70 -3.25 22.06
CA ALA A 223 -6.74 -2.54 22.80
C ALA A 223 -8.17 -2.81 22.27
N LEU A 224 -8.33 -3.03 20.96
CA LEU A 224 -9.60 -3.39 20.30
C LEU A 224 -9.85 -4.91 20.27
N GLY A 225 -8.89 -5.72 20.72
CA GLY A 225 -8.94 -7.19 20.69
C GLY A 225 -8.77 -7.81 19.29
N LYS A 226 -8.58 -6.98 18.25
CA LYS A 226 -8.28 -7.39 16.88
C LYS A 226 -7.71 -6.22 16.08
N ARG A 227 -6.93 -6.53 15.04
CA ARG A 227 -6.52 -5.54 14.04
C ARG A 227 -7.77 -4.89 13.43
N THR A 228 -7.85 -3.57 13.52
CA THR A 228 -8.93 -2.77 12.97
C THR A 228 -8.32 -1.59 12.24
N ALA A 229 -8.49 -1.55 10.92
CA ALA A 229 -8.09 -0.38 10.15
C ALA A 229 -8.91 0.84 10.62
N PRO A 230 -8.26 1.96 10.97
CA PRO A 230 -8.99 3.16 11.35
C PRO A 230 -9.84 3.68 10.20
N SER A 231 -11.08 4.08 10.50
CA SER A 231 -11.91 4.86 9.58
C SER A 231 -11.32 6.25 9.37
N PHE A 232 -10.69 6.79 10.41
CA PHE A 232 -9.95 8.05 10.37
C PHE A 232 -8.64 7.93 11.13
N MET A 233 -7.55 8.33 10.49
CA MET A 233 -6.26 8.52 11.14
C MET A 233 -6.06 10.03 11.31
N THR A 234 -6.10 10.50 12.54
CA THR A 234 -6.01 11.92 12.88
C THR A 234 -4.59 12.22 13.30
N ILE A 235 -3.97 13.18 12.61
CA ILE A 235 -2.54 13.49 12.70
C ILE A 235 -2.32 15.00 12.72
N ASP A 236 -1.21 15.42 13.30
CA ASP A 236 -0.66 16.75 13.10
C ASP A 236 0.19 16.83 11.83
N PHE A 237 0.29 18.04 11.27
CA PHE A 237 1.15 18.35 10.11
C PHE A 237 1.03 17.40 8.91
N ASN A 238 -0.18 17.12 8.42
CA ASN A 238 -0.44 16.19 7.29
C ASN A 238 0.40 16.36 6.00
N GLN A 239 1.18 17.43 5.83
CA GLN A 239 2.12 17.56 4.72
C GLN A 239 3.43 16.77 4.89
N THR A 240 3.69 16.16 6.04
CA THR A 240 4.93 15.39 6.31
C THR A 240 4.62 13.94 6.69
N GLY A 241 5.61 13.06 6.49
CA GLY A 241 5.53 11.63 6.77
C GLY A 241 4.72 10.83 5.74
N ASP A 242 4.37 9.60 6.13
CA ASP A 242 3.86 8.54 5.25
C ASP A 242 2.37 8.25 5.44
N ALA A 243 1.66 9.15 6.14
CA ALA A 243 0.26 8.96 6.48
C ALA A 243 -0.65 8.78 5.24
N PHE A 244 -0.38 9.48 4.14
CA PHE A 244 -1.17 9.36 2.91
C PHE A 244 -1.03 8.00 2.21
N PRO A 245 0.18 7.52 1.85
CA PRO A 245 0.33 6.18 1.29
C PRO A 245 -0.16 5.10 2.27
N TYR A 246 0.05 5.26 3.58
CA TYR A 246 -0.47 4.30 4.56
C TYR A 246 -2.00 4.27 4.62
N ALA A 247 -2.67 5.44 4.64
CA ALA A 247 -4.14 5.51 4.61
C ALA A 247 -4.72 4.90 3.32
N ALA A 248 -4.06 5.11 2.18
CA ALA A 248 -4.43 4.48 0.92
C ALA A 248 -4.29 2.95 1.03
N ALA A 249 -3.19 2.44 1.59
CA ALA A 249 -2.96 1.01 1.75
C ALA A 249 -3.95 0.34 2.72
N LEU A 250 -4.33 1.01 3.80
CA LEU A 250 -5.36 0.54 4.74
C LEU A 250 -6.74 0.38 4.07
N THR A 251 -7.02 1.17 3.04
CA THR A 251 -8.31 1.15 2.32
C THR A 251 -8.28 0.19 1.13
N GLN A 252 -7.18 0.19 0.37
CA GLN A 252 -7.09 -0.44 -0.95
C GLN A 252 -6.31 -1.76 -0.93
N GLY A 253 -5.61 -2.06 0.17
CA GLY A 253 -4.55 -3.06 0.20
C GLY A 253 -3.20 -2.44 -0.11
N GLY A 254 -2.11 -3.16 0.18
CA GLY A 254 -0.77 -2.68 -0.06
C GLY A 254 0.32 -3.74 0.09
N PHE A 255 1.48 -3.38 -0.46
CA PHE A 255 2.74 -4.08 -0.32
C PHE A 255 3.57 -3.36 0.74
N TYR A 256 3.76 -3.99 1.89
CA TYR A 256 4.48 -3.45 3.05
C TYR A 256 5.91 -4.00 3.06
N PHE A 257 6.90 -3.16 2.81
CA PHE A 257 8.31 -3.54 2.74
C PHE A 257 8.99 -3.28 4.07
N TYR A 258 9.83 -4.21 4.52
CA TYR A 258 10.54 -4.11 5.79
C TYR A 258 12.05 -4.24 5.60
N GLU A 259 12.80 -3.55 6.46
CA GLU A 259 14.27 -3.53 6.45
C GLU A 259 14.90 -4.76 7.10
N LYS A 260 14.09 -5.61 7.73
CA LYS A 260 14.56 -6.89 8.26
C LYS A 260 13.92 -8.04 7.54
N ASN A 261 14.63 -9.17 7.53
CA ASN A 261 14.10 -10.42 7.04
C ASN A 261 12.97 -10.93 7.95
N HIS A 262 12.18 -11.86 7.41
CA HIS A 262 11.08 -12.55 8.08
C HIS A 262 9.96 -11.63 8.58
N THR A 263 9.77 -10.46 7.97
CA THR A 263 8.81 -9.43 8.42
C THR A 263 9.03 -9.06 9.89
N ASP A 264 10.29 -9.02 10.33
CA ASP A 264 10.66 -8.67 11.69
C ASP A 264 10.43 -7.18 11.94
N LYS A 265 9.28 -6.89 12.57
CA LYS A 265 8.82 -5.52 12.90
C LYS A 265 9.62 -4.84 14.03
N THR A 266 10.70 -5.46 14.53
CA THR A 266 11.67 -4.76 15.39
C THR A 266 12.59 -3.84 14.58
N GLY A 267 12.70 -4.04 13.27
CA GLY A 267 13.24 -3.06 12.33
C GLY A 267 12.17 -2.10 11.83
N ASP A 268 12.58 -1.20 10.94
CA ASP A 268 11.70 -0.20 10.36
C ASP A 268 10.94 -0.75 9.14
N THR A 269 9.77 -0.16 8.91
CA THR A 269 8.97 -0.39 7.71
C THR A 269 9.48 0.57 6.63
N ALA A 270 10.32 0.08 5.73
CA ALA A 270 10.97 0.86 4.68
C ALA A 270 9.97 1.67 3.84
N CYS A 271 8.85 1.06 3.43
CA CYS A 271 7.72 1.78 2.85
C CYS A 271 6.47 0.91 2.67
N VAL A 272 5.38 1.55 2.23
CA VAL A 272 4.17 0.89 1.77
C VAL A 272 3.76 1.41 0.39
N VAL A 273 3.49 0.48 -0.53
CA VAL A 273 2.95 0.80 -1.86
C VAL A 273 1.48 0.38 -1.91
N PRO A 274 0.52 1.31 -2.03
CA PRO A 274 -0.89 0.98 -2.14
C PRO A 274 -1.20 0.13 -3.39
N ALA A 275 -2.13 -0.80 -3.24
CA ALA A 275 -2.58 -1.68 -4.31
C ALA A 275 -3.54 -0.98 -5.28
N GLY A 276 -3.95 -1.70 -6.33
CA GLY A 276 -4.98 -1.25 -7.28
C GLY A 276 -4.49 -0.37 -8.43
N GLN A 277 -3.17 -0.18 -8.55
CA GLN A 277 -2.56 0.57 -9.66
C GLN A 277 -1.39 -0.21 -10.24
N ASP A 278 -1.26 -0.17 -11.57
CA ASP A 278 -0.03 -0.58 -12.25
C ASP A 278 1.01 0.53 -12.02
N LEU A 279 2.18 0.16 -11.50
CA LEU A 279 3.23 1.09 -11.10
C LEU A 279 4.59 0.59 -11.61
N ASP A 280 5.47 1.51 -11.96
CA ASP A 280 6.85 1.20 -12.30
C ASP A 280 7.73 2.42 -11.98
N PHE A 281 8.63 2.27 -11.01
CA PHE A 281 9.45 3.38 -10.53
C PHE A 281 10.77 2.92 -9.90
N SER A 282 11.80 3.76 -10.07
CA SER A 282 13.07 3.64 -9.37
C SER A 282 13.02 4.28 -7.99
N LEU A 283 13.82 3.76 -7.07
CA LEU A 283 13.97 4.24 -5.70
C LEU A 283 15.16 5.23 -5.61
N PRO A 284 15.06 6.27 -4.75
CA PRO A 284 13.98 6.53 -3.82
C PRO A 284 12.77 7.23 -4.48
N ALA A 285 11.55 6.79 -4.16
CA ALA A 285 10.32 7.42 -4.61
C ALA A 285 9.12 6.95 -3.79
N ARG A 286 8.06 7.76 -3.70
CA ARG A 286 6.78 7.40 -3.05
C ARG A 286 6.91 6.99 -1.57
N GLY A 287 7.89 7.56 -0.86
CA GLY A 287 8.19 7.18 0.52
C GLY A 287 9.00 5.89 0.66
N CYS A 288 9.42 5.28 -0.46
CA CYS A 288 10.33 4.14 -0.46
C CYS A 288 11.78 4.59 -0.57
N GLU A 289 12.57 4.19 0.41
CA GLU A 289 14.02 4.32 0.43
C GLU A 289 14.68 3.29 -0.48
N LYS A 290 15.87 3.64 -0.97
CA LYS A 290 16.63 2.80 -1.89
C LYS A 290 17.53 1.86 -1.07
N ASP A 291 17.64 0.60 -1.47
CA ASP A 291 18.58 -0.37 -0.88
C ASP A 291 18.27 -0.73 0.58
N GLU A 292 17.01 -0.57 1.02
CA GLU A 292 16.59 -0.88 2.40
C GLU A 292 15.72 -2.13 2.52
N ALA A 293 14.86 -2.40 1.53
CA ALA A 293 13.86 -3.46 1.63
C ALA A 293 14.46 -4.88 1.57
N ARG A 294 14.04 -5.73 2.51
CA ARG A 294 14.54 -7.11 2.72
C ARG A 294 13.42 -8.14 2.80
N SER A 295 12.25 -7.75 3.29
CA SER A 295 11.07 -8.64 3.32
C SER A 295 9.78 -7.87 3.00
N LEU A 296 8.68 -8.61 2.85
CA LEU A 296 7.42 -8.09 2.36
C LEU A 296 6.22 -8.72 3.08
N GLU A 297 5.21 -7.91 3.36
CA GLU A 297 3.87 -8.35 3.75
C GLU A 297 2.83 -7.81 2.76
N LEU A 298 1.92 -8.67 2.29
CA LEU A 298 0.86 -8.34 1.35
C LEU A 298 -0.49 -8.37 2.06
N ARG A 299 -1.31 -7.32 1.84
CA ARG A 299 -2.70 -7.24 2.33
C ARG A 299 -3.60 -6.67 1.23
N GLY A 300 -4.80 -7.21 1.05
CA GLY A 300 -5.76 -6.64 0.08
C GLY A 300 -5.31 -6.69 -1.39
N ILE A 301 -4.52 -7.68 -1.79
CA ILE A 301 -3.98 -7.76 -3.16
C ILE A 301 -4.83 -8.71 -4.02
N ALA A 302 -5.20 -8.25 -5.21
CA ALA A 302 -5.99 -9.02 -6.15
C ALA A 302 -5.18 -10.18 -6.78
N LYS A 303 -5.88 -11.27 -7.10
CA LYS A 303 -5.33 -12.36 -7.90
C LYS A 303 -4.80 -11.86 -9.24
N GLY A 304 -3.66 -12.39 -9.66
CA GLY A 304 -3.05 -12.07 -10.94
C GLY A 304 -2.26 -10.76 -10.92
N THR A 305 -1.99 -10.20 -9.74
CA THR A 305 -1.00 -9.13 -9.57
C THR A 305 0.40 -9.71 -9.46
N ARG A 306 1.37 -9.12 -10.16
CA ARG A 306 2.80 -9.40 -10.03
C ARG A 306 3.50 -8.18 -9.43
N LEU A 307 4.23 -8.39 -8.34
CA LEU A 307 5.27 -7.48 -7.88
C LEU A 307 6.62 -7.94 -8.45
N SER A 308 7.38 -7.02 -9.00
CA SER A 308 8.75 -7.21 -9.47
C SER A 308 9.66 -6.24 -8.74
N VAL A 309 10.75 -6.75 -8.16
CA VAL A 309 11.78 -5.97 -7.49
C VAL A 309 13.14 -6.24 -8.13
N TYR A 310 13.96 -5.21 -8.28
CA TYR A 310 15.25 -5.28 -8.96
C TYR A 310 16.32 -4.54 -8.18
N ASP A 311 17.55 -5.07 -8.18
CA ASP A 311 18.74 -4.36 -7.71
C ASP A 311 19.10 -3.21 -8.68
N SER A 312 18.92 -3.43 -9.98
CA SER A 312 19.15 -2.39 -10.97
C SER A 312 18.06 -1.32 -10.97
N THR A 313 18.46 -0.06 -10.85
CA THR A 313 17.60 1.13 -11.06
C THR A 313 16.87 1.08 -12.42
N GLY A 314 17.53 0.54 -13.46
CA GLY A 314 16.99 0.39 -14.80
C GLY A 314 16.10 -0.84 -14.99
N GLY A 315 15.95 -1.70 -13.98
CA GLY A 315 15.25 -2.98 -14.09
C GLY A 315 15.99 -4.01 -14.94
N ASN A 316 17.32 -3.90 -15.05
CA ASN A 316 18.13 -4.87 -15.78
C ASN A 316 18.05 -6.25 -15.10
N THR A 317 17.83 -7.29 -15.91
CA THR A 317 17.76 -8.70 -15.50
C THR A 317 19.12 -9.42 -15.56
N SER A 318 20.21 -8.71 -15.86
CA SER A 318 21.58 -9.21 -15.67
C SER A 318 22.08 -9.05 -14.24
N ASP A 319 21.26 -8.46 -13.35
CA ASP A 319 21.52 -8.39 -11.90
C ASP A 319 20.40 -9.08 -11.11
N ASP A 320 20.43 -9.02 -9.77
CA ASP A 320 19.40 -9.63 -8.93
C ASP A 320 17.99 -9.07 -9.18
N TYR A 321 17.01 -9.98 -9.27
CA TYR A 321 15.59 -9.62 -9.27
C TYR A 321 14.71 -10.72 -8.72
N THR A 322 13.52 -10.32 -8.27
CA THR A 322 12.50 -11.22 -7.74
C THR A 322 11.13 -10.85 -8.24
N PHE A 323 10.37 -11.86 -8.69
CA PHE A 323 8.95 -11.77 -9.00
C PHE A 323 8.13 -12.41 -7.89
N VAL A 324 7.05 -11.75 -7.47
CA VAL A 324 6.04 -12.26 -6.55
C VAL A 324 4.69 -12.23 -7.26
N ASP A 325 4.22 -13.41 -7.68
CA ASP A 325 2.94 -13.60 -8.36
C ASP A 325 1.84 -13.98 -7.37
N VAL A 326 0.74 -13.22 -7.36
CA VAL A 326 -0.41 -13.46 -6.49
C VAL A 326 -1.40 -14.43 -7.15
N LYS A 327 -1.60 -15.59 -6.53
CA LYS A 327 -2.35 -16.74 -7.08
C LYS A 327 -3.84 -16.74 -6.73
N ARG A 328 -4.22 -16.06 -5.65
CA ARG A 328 -5.61 -15.85 -5.21
C ARG A 328 -5.79 -14.45 -4.62
N ASP A 329 -7.03 -13.99 -4.54
CA ASP A 329 -7.32 -12.73 -3.84
C ASP A 329 -6.91 -12.84 -2.38
N ILE A 330 -6.20 -11.82 -1.89
CA ILE A 330 -5.77 -11.67 -0.51
C ILE A 330 -6.69 -10.62 0.13
N GLY A 331 -7.46 -10.99 1.15
CA GLY A 331 -8.33 -10.05 1.86
C GLY A 331 -7.57 -8.89 2.52
N ILE A 332 -8.23 -7.74 2.73
CA ILE A 332 -7.63 -6.56 3.39
C ILE A 332 -7.18 -6.83 4.83
N ASN A 333 -7.83 -7.79 5.49
CA ASN A 333 -7.49 -8.23 6.85
C ASN A 333 -6.58 -9.46 6.87
N GLU A 334 -6.34 -10.09 5.73
CA GLU A 334 -5.34 -11.15 5.61
C GLU A 334 -3.93 -10.55 5.58
N SER A 335 -2.94 -11.39 5.86
CA SER A 335 -1.53 -11.06 5.85
C SER A 335 -0.78 -12.23 5.21
N VAL A 336 -0.17 -11.97 4.05
CA VAL A 336 0.70 -12.95 3.37
C VAL A 336 2.11 -12.44 3.46
N LYS A 337 3.02 -13.25 3.99
CA LYS A 337 4.38 -12.85 4.31
C LYS A 337 5.38 -13.50 3.37
N LEU A 338 6.33 -12.70 2.90
CA LEU A 338 7.53 -13.13 2.22
C LEU A 338 8.72 -12.72 3.08
N GLY A 339 9.43 -13.69 3.64
CA GLY A 339 10.49 -13.43 4.61
C GLY A 339 11.82 -12.95 4.03
N SER A 340 12.06 -13.10 2.74
CA SER A 340 13.27 -12.64 2.04
C SER A 340 13.00 -12.62 0.55
N PHE A 341 13.61 -11.71 -0.19
CA PHE A 341 13.53 -11.68 -1.64
C PHE A 341 14.50 -12.65 -2.31
N GLU A 342 15.41 -13.30 -1.56
CA GLU A 342 16.50 -14.12 -2.12
C GLU A 342 16.18 -15.61 -2.27
N THR A 343 14.92 -16.00 -2.08
CA THR A 343 14.53 -17.42 -2.13
C THR A 343 13.38 -17.66 -3.08
N ASN A 344 13.46 -18.78 -3.80
CA ASN A 344 12.32 -19.28 -4.55
C ASN A 344 11.37 -19.96 -3.57
N PHE A 345 10.09 -19.62 -3.65
CA PHE A 345 9.08 -20.08 -2.71
C PHE A 345 7.72 -20.15 -3.41
N GLU A 346 6.88 -21.11 -3.04
CA GLU A 346 5.51 -21.18 -3.55
C GLU A 346 4.55 -21.64 -2.45
N SER A 347 3.45 -20.90 -2.28
CA SER A 347 2.33 -21.24 -1.42
C SER A 347 1.01 -21.27 -2.20
N ALA A 348 -0.11 -21.36 -1.48
CA ALA A 348 -1.43 -21.21 -2.07
C ALA A 348 -1.69 -19.75 -2.53
N GLU A 349 -1.08 -18.79 -1.85
CA GLU A 349 -1.25 -17.35 -2.03
C GLU A 349 -0.33 -16.76 -3.08
N ILE A 350 0.96 -17.10 -3.01
CA ILE A 350 1.99 -16.45 -3.80
C ILE A 350 2.97 -17.45 -4.39
N LYS A 351 3.57 -17.08 -5.52
CA LYS A 351 4.74 -17.73 -6.10
C LYS A 351 5.86 -16.71 -6.24
N VAL A 352 7.01 -17.05 -5.68
CA VAL A 352 8.22 -16.22 -5.65
C VAL A 352 9.27 -16.85 -6.53
N THR A 353 9.69 -16.11 -7.55
CA THR A 353 10.77 -16.49 -8.46
C THR A 353 11.91 -15.52 -8.28
N HIS A 354 13.00 -15.99 -7.66
CA HIS A 354 14.21 -15.21 -7.43
C HIS A 354 15.31 -15.63 -8.41
N VAL A 355 16.01 -14.64 -8.95
CA VAL A 355 17.21 -14.78 -9.76
C VAL A 355 18.35 -14.08 -9.04
N ARG A 356 19.32 -14.87 -8.59
CA ARG A 356 20.48 -14.42 -7.81
C ARG A 356 21.62 -14.00 -8.72
N ASN A 357 22.28 -12.89 -8.40
CA ASN A 357 23.61 -12.51 -8.88
C ASN A 357 24.56 -12.30 -7.68
N ASN A 358 24.40 -11.20 -6.94
CA ASN A 358 25.20 -10.82 -5.78
C ASN A 358 24.36 -10.52 -4.50
N GLY A 359 23.05 -10.76 -4.54
CA GLY A 359 22.10 -10.65 -3.43
C GLY A 359 21.25 -9.39 -3.50
N LEU A 360 19.96 -9.52 -3.19
CA LEU A 360 18.90 -8.52 -3.35
C LEU A 360 18.38 -7.92 -2.03
N ASP A 361 18.50 -8.65 -0.91
CA ASP A 361 17.97 -8.19 0.38
C ASP A 361 18.74 -6.95 0.87
N GLY A 362 18.09 -5.77 0.81
CA GLY A 362 18.72 -4.49 1.12
C GLY A 362 19.52 -3.91 -0.05
N LYS A 363 19.10 -4.23 -1.29
CA LYS A 363 19.63 -3.62 -2.52
C LYS A 363 18.54 -3.30 -3.54
N ILE A 364 17.28 -3.40 -3.15
CA ILE A 364 16.18 -3.11 -4.07
C ILE A 364 16.24 -1.63 -4.47
N SER A 365 16.39 -1.37 -5.76
CA SER A 365 16.44 -0.03 -6.35
C SER A 365 15.27 0.27 -7.29
N ARG A 366 14.45 -0.73 -7.64
CA ARG A 366 13.28 -0.53 -8.50
C ARG A 366 12.14 -1.44 -8.09
N ILE A 367 10.92 -0.91 -8.12
CA ILE A 367 9.68 -1.64 -7.88
C ILE A 367 8.78 -1.48 -9.11
N SER A 368 8.25 -2.60 -9.61
CA SER A 368 7.18 -2.61 -10.60
C SER A 368 6.03 -3.49 -10.12
N ILE A 369 4.81 -3.00 -10.25
CA ILE A 369 3.57 -3.70 -9.94
C ILE A 369 2.74 -3.73 -11.22
N GLY A 370 2.34 -4.92 -11.63
CA GLY A 370 1.52 -5.11 -12.82
C GLY A 370 0.79 -6.44 -12.76
N LYS A 371 0.55 -7.04 -13.92
CA LYS A 371 -0.17 -8.30 -14.02
C LYS A 371 0.77 -9.49 -14.16
N THR A 372 0.48 -10.55 -13.43
CA THR A 372 0.99 -11.88 -13.71
C THR A 372 0.54 -12.28 -15.12
N PRO A 373 1.43 -12.75 -15.99
CA PRO A 373 1.07 -13.26 -17.30
C PRO A 373 0.02 -14.36 -17.21
N ALA A 374 -0.97 -14.33 -18.11
CA ALA A 374 -2.05 -15.31 -18.11
C ALA A 374 -1.51 -16.74 -18.29
N PRO A 375 -2.19 -17.77 -17.75
CA PRO A 375 -1.84 -19.15 -18.06
C PRO A 375 -1.79 -19.38 -19.58
N GLY A 376 -0.69 -19.96 -20.07
CA GLY A 376 -0.47 -20.15 -21.51
C GLY A 376 0.12 -18.95 -22.25
N ASP A 377 0.25 -17.79 -21.62
CA ASP A 377 1.03 -16.66 -22.17
C ASP A 377 2.52 -16.92 -21.90
N PHE A 378 3.32 -17.03 -22.96
CA PHE A 378 4.78 -17.26 -22.87
C PHE A 378 5.59 -16.07 -23.39
N ARG A 379 5.01 -14.87 -23.47
CA ARG A 379 5.74 -13.66 -23.90
C ARG A 379 6.88 -13.27 -22.96
N ASP A 380 6.78 -13.63 -21.68
CA ASP A 380 7.83 -13.48 -20.67
C ASP A 380 8.71 -14.74 -20.52
N ALA A 381 8.61 -15.72 -21.43
CA ALA A 381 9.48 -16.89 -21.41
C ALA A 381 10.94 -16.46 -21.44
N SER A 382 11.75 -17.01 -20.54
CA SER A 382 13.13 -16.59 -20.36
C SER A 382 14.00 -17.67 -19.73
N VAL A 383 15.30 -17.54 -20.00
CA VAL A 383 16.37 -18.34 -19.42
C VAL A 383 17.46 -17.40 -18.90
N VAL A 384 18.00 -17.72 -17.73
CA VAL A 384 19.11 -17.01 -17.11
C VAL A 384 20.36 -17.90 -17.18
N PHE A 385 21.46 -17.38 -17.68
CA PHE A 385 22.75 -18.07 -17.77
C PHE A 385 23.65 -17.71 -16.59
N TYR A 386 24.46 -18.68 -16.16
CA TYR A 386 25.32 -18.55 -14.98
C TYR A 386 26.74 -18.99 -15.27
N GLU A 387 27.71 -18.32 -14.64
CA GLU A 387 29.14 -18.63 -14.72
C GLU A 387 29.47 -20.00 -14.13
N GLY A 388 28.74 -20.42 -13.09
CA GLY A 388 28.97 -21.69 -12.40
C GLY A 388 28.02 -22.78 -12.83
N ASN A 389 28.31 -24.03 -12.44
CA ASN A 389 27.40 -25.16 -12.66
C ASN A 389 26.18 -25.09 -11.73
N SER A 390 25.03 -25.61 -12.15
CA SER A 390 23.80 -25.65 -11.34
C SER A 390 23.28 -24.30 -10.88
N ALA A 391 23.36 -23.28 -11.74
CA ALA A 391 22.93 -21.92 -11.49
C ALA A 391 23.60 -21.28 -10.26
N THR A 392 24.90 -21.52 -10.09
CA THR A 392 25.76 -20.89 -9.07
C THR A 392 26.62 -19.78 -9.68
N GLN A 393 27.29 -18.98 -8.84
CA GLN A 393 28.10 -17.81 -9.23
C GLN A 393 27.24 -16.70 -9.87
N ASN A 394 27.84 -15.80 -10.64
CA ASN A 394 27.16 -14.63 -11.17
C ASN A 394 26.25 -14.97 -12.35
N VAL A 395 25.26 -14.10 -12.56
CA VAL A 395 24.45 -14.10 -13.78
C VAL A 395 25.31 -13.59 -14.93
N VAL A 396 25.42 -14.40 -15.97
CA VAL A 396 26.03 -13.97 -17.23
C VAL A 396 25.06 -13.08 -17.99
N CYS A 397 23.82 -13.54 -18.15
CA CYS A 397 22.72 -12.74 -18.68
C CYS A 397 21.36 -13.44 -18.56
N SER A 398 20.29 -12.66 -18.75
CA SER A 398 18.93 -13.16 -18.95
C SER A 398 18.50 -13.00 -20.40
N VAL A 399 17.96 -14.06 -21.00
CA VAL A 399 17.54 -14.10 -22.41
C VAL A 399 16.06 -14.45 -22.50
N ASN A 400 15.28 -13.59 -23.15
CA ASN A 400 13.89 -13.89 -23.52
C ASN A 400 13.85 -14.96 -24.64
N LEU A 401 13.01 -15.98 -24.43
CA LEU A 401 12.82 -17.17 -25.29
C LEU A 401 11.57 -17.09 -26.18
N ALA A 402 10.79 -16.01 -26.11
CA ALA A 402 9.51 -15.90 -26.80
C ALA A 402 9.63 -15.67 -28.32
N THR A 403 10.82 -15.30 -28.81
CA THR A 403 11.06 -14.97 -30.22
C THR A 403 12.21 -15.79 -30.78
N THR A 404 12.00 -16.40 -31.96
CA THR A 404 13.07 -17.07 -32.72
C THR A 404 14.10 -16.05 -33.17
N ARG A 405 15.33 -16.21 -32.69
CA ARG A 405 16.46 -15.33 -33.01
C ARG A 405 17.77 -16.05 -32.76
N ALA A 406 18.83 -15.54 -33.37
CA ALA A 406 20.18 -16.01 -33.12
C ALA A 406 21.09 -14.79 -32.93
N PHE A 407 21.99 -14.86 -31.96
CA PHE A 407 22.89 -13.77 -31.63
C PHE A 407 24.15 -14.28 -30.94
N ASN A 408 25.18 -13.43 -30.92
CA ASN A 408 26.44 -13.72 -30.25
C ASN A 408 26.37 -13.20 -28.82
N PHE A 409 27.04 -13.89 -27.91
CA PHE A 409 27.22 -13.37 -26.56
C PHE A 409 28.23 -12.21 -26.67
N SER A 410 27.67 -11.01 -26.60
CA SER A 410 28.37 -9.74 -26.67
C SER A 410 27.43 -8.65 -26.16
N GLY A 411 27.94 -7.68 -25.40
CA GLY A 411 27.09 -6.68 -24.75
C GLY A 411 26.48 -7.26 -23.47
N ASP A 412 25.15 -7.40 -23.42
CA ASP A 412 24.40 -7.80 -22.22
C ASP A 412 24.61 -9.27 -21.78
N CYS A 413 25.30 -10.07 -22.60
CA CYS A 413 25.73 -11.44 -22.30
C CYS A 413 27.24 -11.56 -22.45
N ASP A 414 27.93 -11.87 -21.36
CA ASP A 414 29.37 -12.08 -21.38
C ASP A 414 29.74 -13.35 -22.17
N ASN A 415 30.76 -13.20 -23.00
CA ASN A 415 31.25 -14.24 -23.89
C ASN A 415 32.19 -15.18 -23.14
N ASP A 416 32.01 -16.49 -23.35
CA ASP A 416 32.86 -17.53 -22.76
C ASP A 416 32.82 -17.53 -21.22
N GLU A 417 31.63 -17.35 -20.66
CA GLU A 417 31.41 -17.41 -19.21
C GLU A 417 30.35 -18.45 -18.82
N ALA A 418 29.28 -18.62 -19.63
CA ALA A 418 28.14 -19.43 -19.21
C ALA A 418 28.45 -20.95 -19.16
N ARG A 419 28.14 -21.57 -18.01
CA ARG A 419 28.26 -23.03 -17.75
C ARG A 419 26.94 -23.73 -17.54
N SER A 420 25.95 -23.00 -17.03
CA SER A 420 24.65 -23.55 -16.69
C SER A 420 23.56 -22.51 -16.91
N ALA A 421 22.30 -22.92 -16.73
CA ALA A 421 21.18 -22.03 -16.86
C ALA A 421 20.02 -22.36 -15.93
N LYS A 422 19.21 -21.35 -15.62
CA LYS A 422 17.90 -21.47 -14.98
C LYS A 422 16.84 -21.02 -15.97
N VAL A 423 15.99 -21.94 -16.42
CA VAL A 423 14.84 -21.62 -17.28
C VAL A 423 13.71 -21.20 -16.38
N LEU A 424 13.32 -19.94 -16.42
CA LEU A 424 12.21 -19.42 -15.60
C LEU A 424 10.87 -19.86 -16.18
N LYS A 425 10.76 -19.80 -17.50
CA LYS A 425 9.55 -20.16 -18.24
C LYS A 425 9.87 -20.46 -19.70
N ALA A 426 9.26 -21.49 -20.26
CA ALA A 426 9.45 -21.90 -21.65
C ALA A 426 8.25 -22.71 -22.14
N LYS A 427 7.91 -22.60 -23.42
CA LYS A 427 6.76 -23.29 -24.01
C LYS A 427 7.18 -24.66 -24.56
N ALA A 428 6.35 -25.68 -24.38
CA ALA A 428 6.56 -27.00 -24.99
C ALA A 428 6.77 -26.88 -26.51
N GLY A 429 7.74 -27.62 -27.05
CA GLY A 429 8.10 -27.59 -28.47
C GLY A 429 9.13 -26.52 -28.84
N SER A 430 9.32 -25.49 -28.00
CA SER A 430 10.44 -24.56 -28.14
C SER A 430 11.77 -25.23 -27.79
N SER A 431 12.87 -24.64 -28.26
CA SER A 431 14.22 -25.05 -27.87
C SER A 431 15.19 -23.88 -27.94
N PHE A 432 16.33 -24.03 -27.30
CA PHE A 432 17.48 -23.19 -27.59
C PHE A 432 18.74 -24.03 -27.75
N MET A 433 19.72 -23.47 -28.43
CA MET A 433 21.02 -24.08 -28.67
C MET A 433 22.10 -23.05 -28.32
N VAL A 434 23.06 -23.45 -27.50
CA VAL A 434 24.26 -22.68 -27.19
C VAL A 434 25.47 -23.31 -27.88
N TYR A 435 26.39 -22.47 -28.33
CA TYR A 435 27.57 -22.90 -29.10
C TYR A 435 28.84 -22.35 -28.47
N GLY A 436 29.92 -23.12 -28.53
CA GLY A 436 31.26 -22.63 -28.19
C GLY A 436 31.89 -21.75 -29.28
N ASN A 437 31.21 -21.60 -30.42
CA ASN A 437 31.68 -20.79 -31.54
C ASN A 437 30.81 -19.54 -31.73
N LYS A 438 31.45 -18.39 -31.95
CA LYS A 438 30.76 -17.11 -32.24
C LYS A 438 29.91 -17.11 -33.52
N ASN A 439 30.16 -18.01 -34.47
CA ASN A 439 29.41 -18.10 -35.72
C ASN A 439 28.36 -19.24 -35.71
N MET A 440 28.01 -19.77 -34.53
CA MET A 440 26.98 -20.81 -34.33
C MET A 440 27.20 -22.09 -35.15
N ASN A 441 28.47 -22.42 -35.43
CA ASN A 441 28.82 -23.71 -35.99
C ASN A 441 29.21 -24.69 -34.88
N GLU A 442 29.24 -25.97 -35.21
CA GLU A 442 29.32 -27.05 -34.22
C GLU A 442 30.77 -27.50 -33.92
N ASN A 443 31.77 -26.79 -34.47
CA ASN A 443 33.19 -27.19 -34.40
C ASN A 443 33.84 -26.93 -33.03
N GLN A 444 33.22 -26.12 -32.18
CA GLN A 444 33.61 -25.86 -30.79
C GLN A 444 32.50 -26.33 -29.84
N GLY A 445 31.83 -27.42 -30.21
CA GLY A 445 30.76 -27.99 -29.40
C GLY A 445 29.49 -27.14 -29.39
N TYR A 446 28.40 -27.80 -29.05
CA TYR A 446 27.11 -27.17 -28.77
C TYR A 446 26.32 -27.96 -27.74
N ALA A 447 25.39 -27.28 -27.05
CA ALA A 447 24.34 -27.94 -26.29
C ALA A 447 22.98 -27.43 -26.75
N ARG A 448 22.08 -28.35 -27.10
CA ARG A 448 20.69 -28.06 -27.44
C ARG A 448 19.79 -28.46 -26.28
N VAL A 449 18.86 -27.60 -25.93
CA VAL A 449 17.87 -27.81 -24.87
C VAL A 449 16.49 -27.82 -25.51
N ASP A 450 15.85 -28.99 -25.54
CA ASP A 450 14.47 -29.16 -26.01
C ASP A 450 13.50 -29.10 -24.84
N PHE A 451 12.46 -28.28 -24.92
CA PHE A 451 11.38 -28.26 -23.95
C PHE A 451 10.28 -29.23 -24.38
N LEU A 452 10.12 -30.33 -23.64
CA LEU A 452 9.18 -31.41 -23.93
C LEU A 452 7.79 -31.12 -23.35
N SER A 453 7.73 -30.29 -22.31
CA SER A 453 6.49 -29.77 -21.72
C SER A 453 6.63 -28.30 -21.36
N ASP A 454 5.52 -27.62 -21.10
CA ASP A 454 5.51 -26.24 -20.65
C ASP A 454 6.27 -26.11 -19.32
N ILE A 455 7.32 -25.30 -19.30
CA ILE A 455 8.02 -24.89 -18.09
C ILE A 455 7.28 -23.70 -17.52
N THR A 456 6.52 -23.93 -16.46
CA THR A 456 5.77 -22.89 -15.72
C THR A 456 6.30 -22.69 -14.30
N THR A 457 7.19 -23.58 -13.84
CA THR A 457 7.98 -23.45 -12.61
C THR A 457 9.45 -23.53 -12.99
N PRO A 458 10.30 -22.64 -12.45
CA PRO A 458 11.70 -22.58 -12.86
C PRO A 458 12.42 -23.93 -12.72
N VAL A 459 13.23 -24.28 -13.72
CA VAL A 459 14.08 -25.49 -13.72
C VAL A 459 15.54 -25.13 -13.96
N VAL A 460 16.45 -25.93 -13.39
CA VAL A 460 17.90 -25.72 -13.51
C VAL A 460 18.50 -26.70 -14.51
N ILE A 461 19.11 -26.17 -15.55
CA ILE A 461 19.99 -26.90 -16.46
C ILE A 461 21.37 -26.88 -15.81
N GLY A 462 21.71 -27.97 -15.10
CA GLY A 462 22.88 -27.99 -14.22
C GLY A 462 24.23 -27.85 -14.93
N SER A 463 24.29 -28.25 -16.20
CA SER A 463 25.48 -28.12 -17.06
C SER A 463 25.07 -28.38 -18.51
N PHE A 464 25.84 -27.83 -19.45
CA PHE A 464 25.72 -28.08 -20.89
C PHE A 464 26.58 -29.27 -21.37
N GLU A 465 27.37 -29.90 -20.49
CA GLU A 465 28.45 -30.82 -20.86
C GLU A 465 28.05 -32.28 -21.09
N ARG A 466 26.78 -32.62 -20.90
CA ARG A 466 26.29 -33.98 -21.12
C ARG A 466 24.89 -33.98 -21.68
N SER A 467 24.60 -35.03 -22.45
CA SER A 467 23.24 -35.34 -22.87
C SER A 467 22.48 -36.00 -21.72
N TYR A 468 21.29 -35.51 -21.40
CA TYR A 468 20.41 -36.11 -20.40
C TYR A 468 18.95 -35.71 -20.63
N ASN A 469 18.05 -36.52 -20.11
CA ASN A 469 16.61 -36.25 -20.13
C ASN A 469 16.13 -35.99 -18.69
N ALA A 470 15.44 -34.88 -18.48
CA ALA A 470 14.90 -34.45 -17.18
C ALA A 470 13.36 -34.45 -17.16
N GLY A 471 12.73 -35.19 -18.09
CA GLY A 471 11.28 -35.29 -18.22
C GLY A 471 10.67 -34.09 -18.94
N ALA A 472 10.69 -32.92 -18.31
CA ALA A 472 10.12 -31.69 -18.87
C ALA A 472 10.98 -31.06 -19.97
N TYR A 473 12.28 -31.37 -19.97
CA TYR A 473 13.23 -30.94 -20.99
C TYR A 473 14.31 -32.00 -21.17
N ARG A 474 15.05 -31.90 -22.28
CA ARG A 474 16.22 -32.72 -22.58
C ARG A 474 17.36 -31.83 -23.03
N VAL A 475 18.57 -32.16 -22.57
CA VAL A 475 19.82 -31.57 -23.06
C VAL A 475 20.50 -32.56 -24.00
N ILE A 476 20.94 -32.08 -25.15
CA ILE A 476 21.70 -32.83 -26.16
C ILE A 476 23.03 -32.11 -26.35
N ARG A 477 24.12 -32.76 -25.94
CA ARG A 477 25.50 -32.30 -26.16
C ARG A 477 26.04 -32.90 -27.46
N GLY A 478 26.59 -32.08 -28.34
CA GLY A 478 27.19 -32.51 -29.61
C GLY A 478 28.38 -31.65 -30.04
N GLY A 479 29.16 -32.11 -31.01
CA GLY A 479 30.46 -31.50 -31.38
C GLY A 479 31.63 -31.92 -30.47
N PRO A 480 32.86 -31.42 -30.70
CA PRO A 480 34.06 -31.85 -29.98
C PRO A 480 33.94 -31.74 -28.47
N SER A 481 34.54 -32.68 -27.72
CA SER A 481 34.30 -32.87 -26.28
C SER A 481 34.99 -31.84 -25.38
N ASN A 482 35.85 -30.96 -25.91
CA ASN A 482 36.75 -30.10 -25.13
C ASN A 482 36.32 -28.63 -25.03
N THR A 483 35.12 -28.26 -25.50
CA THR A 483 34.84 -26.86 -25.86
C THR A 483 33.55 -26.25 -25.27
N LEU A 484 32.85 -26.86 -24.30
CA LEU A 484 31.65 -26.21 -23.71
C LEU A 484 31.51 -26.26 -22.18
N ASP A 485 32.62 -26.19 -21.45
CA ASP A 485 32.63 -25.75 -20.05
C ASP A 485 33.03 -24.26 -19.98
N GLY A 486 32.04 -23.38 -19.84
CA GLY A 486 32.29 -21.94 -19.67
C GLY A 486 32.85 -21.30 -20.94
N GLN A 487 32.45 -21.78 -22.11
CA GLN A 487 32.91 -21.25 -23.41
C GLN A 487 31.72 -20.90 -24.32
N VAL A 488 30.54 -20.64 -23.77
CA VAL A 488 29.38 -20.26 -24.60
C VAL A 488 29.64 -18.89 -25.25
N SER A 489 29.67 -18.86 -26.58
CA SER A 489 29.93 -17.63 -27.35
C SER A 489 28.74 -17.18 -28.21
N SER A 490 27.76 -18.04 -28.46
CA SER A 490 26.55 -17.67 -29.22
C SER A 490 25.37 -18.57 -28.89
N MET A 491 24.16 -18.10 -29.22
CA MET A 491 22.92 -18.80 -28.98
C MET A 491 21.95 -18.68 -30.16
N ARG A 492 21.19 -19.74 -30.39
CA ARG A 492 20.03 -19.78 -31.28
C ARG A 492 18.80 -20.21 -30.51
N ILE A 493 17.73 -19.43 -30.61
CA ILE A 493 16.42 -19.70 -30.01
C ILE A 493 15.47 -20.13 -31.12
N MET A 494 14.75 -21.22 -30.88
CA MET A 494 13.63 -21.66 -31.68
C MET A 494 12.38 -21.53 -30.81
N ALA A 495 11.66 -20.43 -30.97
CA ALA A 495 10.37 -20.23 -30.33
C ALA A 495 9.32 -21.22 -30.91
N PRO A 496 8.20 -21.43 -30.20
CA PRO A 496 7.14 -22.37 -30.58
C PRO A 496 6.56 -22.17 -31.98
#